data_AF-A0A7V3HM20-F1
#
_entry.id   AF-A0A7V3HM20-F1
#
_cell.length_a   1.000
_cell.length_b   1.000
_cell.length_c   1.000
_cell.angle_alpha   90.00
_cell.angle_beta   90.00
_cell.angle_gamma   90.00
#
_symmetry.space_group_name_H-M   'P 1'
#
loop_
_entity.id
_entity.type
_entity.pdbx_description
1 polymer ?
#
loop_
_entity_poly.entity_id
_entity_poly.type
_entity_poly.pdbx_seq_one_letter_code
_entity_poly.pdbx_strand_id
1 'polypeptide(L)'
;MEDPKTRGILVLILNIIIPGVGGLIYASGVKDDADKAKKARTNAIIQLVLYVGGVVLSVCTFGLTALASLGAWIWALIEGIKYFKELSSQAAPSA
;
A
#
# COMPACT_ATOMS: atom_id res chain seq x y z
N MET A 1 -3.21 -14.10 16.39
CA MET A 1 -3.74 -12.74 16.61
C MET A 1 -2.54 -11.83 16.48
N GLU A 2 -2.31 -11.26 15.29
CA GLU A 2 -1.18 -10.36 15.10
C GLU A 2 -1.57 -8.96 15.59
N ASP A 3 -0.75 -8.41 16.47
CA ASP A 3 -0.91 -7.07 17.01
C ASP A 3 -1.21 -6.05 15.89
N PRO A 4 -2.22 -5.18 16.03
CA PRO A 4 -2.54 -4.15 15.04
C PRO A 4 -1.33 -3.25 14.73
N LYS A 5 -0.42 -3.09 15.70
CA LYS A 5 0.86 -2.39 15.55
C LYS A 5 1.83 -3.13 14.61
N THR A 6 2.00 -4.44 14.78
CA THR A 6 2.84 -5.29 13.90
C THR A 6 2.30 -5.32 12.48
N ARG A 7 0.96 -5.40 12.34
CA ARG A 7 0.31 -5.37 11.03
C ARG A 7 0.46 -4.02 10.33
N GLY A 8 0.40 -2.92 11.08
CA GLY A 8 0.66 -1.58 10.55
C GLY A 8 2.10 -1.45 10.02
N ILE A 9 3.09 -1.91 10.78
CA ILE A 9 4.51 -1.88 10.35
C ILE A 9 4.69 -2.72 9.08
N LEU A 10 4.07 -3.90 9.03
CA LEU A 10 4.12 -4.79 7.87
C LEU A 10 3.53 -4.12 6.61
N VAL A 11 2.38 -3.45 6.74
CA VAL A 11 1.75 -2.69 5.64
C VAL A 11 2.69 -1.60 5.12
N LEU A 12 3.35 -0.87 6.03
CA LEU A 12 4.29 0.20 5.66
C LEU A 12 5.49 -0.36 4.89
N ILE A 13 6.15 -1.39 5.43
CA ILE A 13 7.33 -2.02 4.82
C ILE A 13 6.98 -2.57 3.44
N LEU A 14 5.83 -3.26 3.32
CA LEU A 14 5.43 -3.85 2.06
C LEU A 14 5.11 -2.82 0.99
N ASN A 15 4.47 -1.69 1.34
CA ASN A 15 4.23 -0.61 0.39
C ASN A 15 5.52 0.13 -0.03
N ILE A 16 6.57 0.11 0.79
CA ILE A 16 7.89 0.66 0.44
C ILE A 16 8.60 -0.24 -0.58
N ILE A 17 8.56 -1.56 -0.38
CA ILE A 17 9.27 -2.51 -1.25
C ILE A 17 8.51 -2.69 -2.56
N ILE A 18 7.19 -2.88 -2.49
CA ILE A 18 6.32 -3.12 -3.65
C ILE A 18 5.04 -2.29 -3.51
N PRO A 19 4.89 -1.23 -4.32
CA PRO A 19 3.68 -0.43 -4.35
C PRO A 19 2.41 -1.29 -4.49
N GLY A 20 1.45 -1.09 -3.58
CA GLY A 20 0.16 -1.79 -3.58
C GLY A 20 0.09 -3.03 -2.68
N VAL A 21 1.20 -3.69 -2.34
CA VAL A 21 1.15 -4.91 -1.51
C VAL A 21 0.70 -4.60 -0.08
N GLY A 22 1.13 -3.47 0.48
CA GLY A 22 0.69 -3.01 1.81
C GLY A 22 -0.81 -2.74 1.87
N GLY A 23 -1.37 -2.12 0.83
CA GLY A 23 -2.81 -1.87 0.74
C GLY A 23 -3.65 -3.15 0.65
N LEU A 24 -3.14 -4.21 0.02
CA LEU A 24 -3.78 -5.54 0.00
C LEU A 24 -3.81 -6.17 1.40
N ILE A 25 -2.71 -6.08 2.15
CA ILE A 25 -2.63 -6.61 3.53
C ILE A 25 -3.56 -5.83 4.45
N TYR A 26 -3.62 -4.50 4.32
CA TYR A 26 -4.57 -3.67 5.06
C TYR A 26 -6.02 -4.08 4.77
N ALA A 27 -6.41 -4.21 3.50
CA ALA A 27 -7.75 -4.60 3.10
C ALA A 27 -8.16 -6.00 3.61
N SER A 28 -7.21 -6.93 3.73
CA SER A 28 -7.46 -8.27 4.33
C SER A 28 -7.72 -8.23 5.85
N GLY A 29 -7.41 -7.10 6.51
CA GLY A 29 -7.49 -6.94 7.95
C GLY A 29 -8.69 -6.17 8.46
N VAL A 30 -9.28 -5.35 7.61
CA VAL A 30 -10.47 -4.56 7.94
C VAL A 30 -11.70 -5.47 7.82
N LYS A 31 -12.22 -5.94 8.96
CA LYS A 31 -13.43 -6.76 9.02
C LYS A 31 -14.73 -5.95 9.19
N ASP A 32 -14.65 -4.73 9.70
CA ASP A 32 -15.83 -3.91 10.06
C ASP A 32 -16.30 -2.92 8.98
N ASP A 33 -15.48 -2.62 7.97
CA ASP A 33 -15.81 -1.61 6.94
C ASP A 33 -15.57 -2.18 5.53
N ALA A 34 -16.59 -2.85 4.98
CA ALA A 34 -16.52 -3.50 3.66
C ALA A 34 -16.18 -2.51 2.52
N ASP A 35 -16.70 -1.28 2.57
CA ASP A 35 -16.44 -0.25 1.57
C ASP A 35 -15.00 0.28 1.63
N LYS A 36 -14.43 0.43 2.84
CA LYS A 36 -13.02 0.82 3.00
C LYS A 36 -12.09 -0.28 2.55
N ALA A 37 -12.40 -1.54 2.89
CA ALA A 37 -11.63 -2.70 2.45
C ALA A 37 -11.64 -2.81 0.91
N LYS A 38 -12.81 -2.63 0.28
CA LYS A 38 -12.94 -2.66 -1.19
C LYS A 38 -12.16 -1.54 -1.85
N LYS A 39 -12.27 -0.30 -1.36
CA LYS A 39 -11.54 0.85 -1.90
C LYS A 39 -10.02 0.72 -1.73
N ALA A 40 -9.55 0.28 -0.55
CA ALA A 40 -8.13 0.03 -0.31
C ALA A 40 -7.59 -1.07 -1.24
N ARG A 41 -8.36 -2.14 -1.47
CA ARG A 41 -8.00 -3.21 -2.39
C ARG A 41 -7.91 -2.73 -3.84
N THR A 42 -8.86 -1.91 -4.29
CA THR A 42 -8.83 -1.34 -5.65
C THR A 42 -7.63 -0.41 -5.84
N ASN A 43 -7.37 0.50 -4.89
CA ASN A 43 -6.21 1.40 -4.94
C ASN A 43 -4.89 0.62 -4.95
N ALA A 44 -4.80 -0.41 -4.11
CA ALA A 44 -3.67 -1.31 -4.04
C ALA A 44 -3.40 -2.03 -5.37
N ILE A 45 -4.45 -2.54 -6.02
CA ILE A 45 -4.34 -3.17 -7.34
C ILE A 45 -3.87 -2.15 -8.39
N ILE A 46 -4.41 -0.94 -8.38
CA ILE A 46 -4.01 0.13 -9.31
C ILE A 46 -2.52 0.47 -9.13
N GLN A 47 -2.06 0.64 -7.89
CA GLN A 47 -0.65 0.90 -7.59
C GLN A 47 0.25 -0.24 -8.06
N LEU A 48 -0.16 -1.48 -7.84
CA LEU A 48 0.58 -2.66 -8.29
C LEU A 48 0.67 -2.71 -9.82
N VAL A 49 -0.44 -2.45 -10.53
CA VAL A 49 -0.48 -2.41 -12.00
C VAL A 49 0.38 -1.28 -12.55
N LEU A 50 0.33 -0.08 -11.95
CA LEU A 50 1.18 1.05 -12.35
C LEU A 50 2.66 0.76 -12.11
N TYR A 51 2.99 0.10 -11.00
CA TYR A 51 4.36 -0.31 -10.71
C TYR A 51 4.86 -1.36 -11.69
N VAL A 52 4.14 -2.47 -11.87
CA VAL A 52 4.51 -3.55 -12.80
C VAL A 52 4.55 -3.04 -14.24
N GLY A 53 3.52 -2.30 -14.66
CA GLY A 53 3.47 -1.68 -15.98
C GLY A 53 4.61 -0.69 -16.22
N GLY A 54 4.91 0.15 -15.22
CA GLY A 54 6.03 1.10 -15.27
C GLY A 54 7.39 0.40 -15.35
N VAL A 55 7.59 -0.70 -14.61
CA VAL A 55 8.82 -1.50 -14.68
C VAL A 55 8.97 -2.16 -16.06
N VAL A 56 7.92 -2.81 -16.56
CA VAL A 56 7.94 -3.47 -17.88
C VAL A 56 8.19 -2.46 -19.00
N LEU A 57 7.48 -1.32 -18.98
CA LEU A 57 7.69 -0.24 -19.94
C LEU A 57 9.10 0.34 -19.84
N SER A 58 9.63 0.48 -18.62
CA SER A 58 10.99 0.99 -18.40
C SER A 58 12.03 0.07 -19.03
N VAL A 59 11.87 -1.25 -18.89
CA VAL A 59 12.73 -2.24 -19.57
C VAL A 59 12.61 -2.12 -21.10
N CYS A 60 11.39 -2.00 -21.64
CA CYS A 60 11.17 -1.85 -23.08
C CYS A 60 11.67 -0.53 -23.66
N THR A 61 11.76 0.53 -22.85
CA THR A 61 12.15 1.89 -23.27
C THR A 61 13.54 2.31 -22.79
N PHE A 62 14.36 1.35 -22.33
CA PHE A 62 15.71 1.59 -21.79
C PHE A 62 15.76 2.66 -20.69
N GLY A 63 14.76 2.69 -19.81
CA GLY A 63 14.74 3.56 -18.63
C GLY A 63 14.00 4.89 -18.78
N LEU A 64 13.56 5.26 -19.99
CA LEU A 64 12.84 6.54 -20.23
C LEU A 64 11.54 6.68 -19.42
N THR A 65 10.87 5.56 -19.11
CA THR A 65 9.61 5.55 -18.35
C THR A 65 9.77 5.25 -16.86
N ALA A 66 11.00 5.27 -16.33
CA ALA A 66 11.23 5.10 -14.88
C ALA A 66 10.50 6.14 -14.03
N LEU A 67 10.30 7.37 -14.55
CA LEU A 67 9.51 8.43 -13.89
C LEU A 67 8.05 8.01 -13.63
N ALA A 68 7.45 7.18 -14.49
CA ALA A 68 6.09 6.67 -14.27
C ALA A 68 6.03 5.71 -13.07
N SER A 69 7.08 4.92 -12.85
CA SER A 69 7.18 4.02 -11.69
C SER A 69 7.41 4.77 -10.37
N LEU A 70 8.07 5.94 -10.41
CA LEU A 70 8.29 6.79 -9.24
C LEU A 70 6.99 7.36 -8.66
N GLY A 71 6.03 7.72 -9.52
CA GLY A 71 4.71 8.18 -9.07
C GLY A 71 3.94 7.11 -8.27
N ALA A 72 4.03 5.84 -8.69
CA ALA A 72 3.42 4.71 -7.97
C ALA A 72 4.08 4.49 -6.59
N TRP A 73 5.41 4.70 -6.50
CA TRP A 73 6.15 4.61 -5.23
C TRP A 73 5.77 5.72 -4.25
N ILE A 74 5.69 6.97 -4.71
CA ILE A 74 5.27 8.09 -3.86
C ILE A 74 3.85 7.88 -3.36
N TRP A 75 2.94 7.42 -4.23
CA TRP A 75 1.56 7.13 -3.85
C TRP A 75 1.48 5.98 -2.82
N ALA A 76 2.20 4.89 -3.04
CA ALA A 76 2.23 3.77 -2.10
C ALA A 76 2.81 4.15 -0.74
N LEU A 77 3.81 5.03 -0.70
CA LEU A 77 4.34 5.60 0.55
C LEU A 77 3.28 6.40 1.31
N ILE A 78 2.56 7.30 0.63
CA ILE A 78 1.50 8.11 1.26
C ILE A 78 0.39 7.22 1.83
N GLU A 79 -0.07 6.22 1.07
CA GLU A 79 -1.08 5.29 1.54
C GLU A 79 -0.55 4.36 2.64
N GLY A 80 0.69 3.88 2.54
CA GLY A 80 1.33 3.07 3.58
C GLY A 80 1.40 3.81 4.92
N ILE A 81 1.79 5.08 4.91
CA ILE A 81 1.82 5.94 6.10
C ILE A 81 0.41 6.14 6.66
N LYS A 82 -0.58 6.38 5.78
CA LYS A 82 -1.98 6.55 6.19
C LYS A 82 -2.52 5.29 6.88
N TYR A 83 -2.33 4.12 6.28
CA TYR A 83 -2.76 2.84 6.84
C TYR A 83 -2.03 2.48 8.14
N PHE A 84 -0.73 2.77 8.22
CA PHE A 84 0.03 2.63 9.47
C PHE A 84 -0.54 3.51 10.58
N LYS A 85 -0.85 4.77 10.28
CA LYS A 85 -1.42 5.72 11.26
C LYS A 85 -2.81 5.28 11.74
N GLU A 86 -3.67 4.80 10.83
CA GLU A 86 -5.00 4.28 11.18
C GLU A 86 -4.91 3.03 12.08
N LEU A 87 -4.05 2.06 11.73
CA LEU A 87 -3.86 0.84 12.53
C LEU A 87 -3.17 1.12 13.88
N SER A 88 -2.21 2.03 13.91
CA SER A 88 -1.54 2.46 15.15
C SER A 88 -2.49 3.23 16.06
N SER A 89 -3.39 4.05 15.49
CA SER A 89 -4.44 4.75 16.23
C SER A 89 -5.48 3.80 16.82
N GLN A 90 -5.79 2.69 16.15
CA GLN A 90 -6.68 1.66 16.70
C GLN A 90 -6.00 0.81 17.78
N ALA A 91 -4.66 0.77 17.80
CA ALA A 91 -3.86 0.08 18.80
C ALA A 91 -3.57 0.93 20.06
N ALA A 92 -3.79 2.25 20.00
CA ALA A 92 -3.66 3.12 21.17
C ALA A 92 -4.94 3.01 22.01
N PRO A 93 -4.88 2.53 23.26
CA PRO A 93 -6.03 2.56 24.14
C PRO A 93 -6.47 4.01 24.33
N SER A 94 -7.77 4.27 24.14
CA SER A 94 -8.42 5.48 24.60
C SER A 94 -8.10 5.68 26.08
N ALA A 95 -7.31 6.70 26.39
CA ALA A 95 -7.12 7.20 27.75
C ALA A 95 -8.37 7.95 28.20
#